data_AF-A0A6C2D0P7-F1
#
_entry.id   AF-A0A6C2D0P7-F1
#
_cell.length_a   1.000
_cell.length_b   1.000
_cell.length_c   1.000
_cell.angle_alpha   90.00
_cell.angle_beta   90.00
_cell.angle_gamma   90.00
#
_symmetry.space_group_name_H-M   'P 1'
#
loop_
_entity.id
_entity.type
_entity.pdbx_description
1 polymer ?
#
loop_
_entity_poly.entity_id
_entity_poly.type
_entity_poly.pdbx_seq_one_letter_code
_entity_poly.pdbx_strand_id
1 'polypeptide(L)'
;MSAHKLHIAGKAVRLHGCLMAPDFRTQRVLCSDPWDFVSLWLKRHHQKDALFYWEQAKHFFKASAALSELSAPLTSYYCFLNATKALLASKGESFVESHGVGGRSADGHKSLVNEIVDFQGSGILPALCKYLAEPDNAGRFQV
;
A
#
# COMPACT_ATOMS: atom_id res chain seq x y z
N MET A 1 -13.62 -8.39 -15.35
CA MET A 1 -14.42 -7.47 -14.51
C MET A 1 -14.11 -6.05 -14.96
N SER A 2 -15.12 -5.27 -15.35
CA SER A 2 -14.93 -3.86 -15.72
C SER A 2 -14.68 -3.06 -14.45
N ALA A 3 -13.45 -2.55 -14.24
CA ALA A 3 -13.12 -1.69 -13.11
C ALA A 3 -14.07 -0.48 -13.09
N HIS A 4 -14.79 -0.29 -11.99
CA HIS A 4 -15.72 0.81 -11.82
C HIS A 4 -14.94 2.13 -11.80
N LYS A 5 -15.24 3.04 -12.73
CA LYS A 5 -14.54 4.34 -12.82
C LYS A 5 -15.18 5.33 -11.87
N LEU A 6 -14.43 5.78 -10.87
CA LEU A 6 -14.84 6.85 -9.97
C LEU A 6 -14.96 8.16 -10.77
N HIS A 7 -16.09 8.86 -10.66
CA HIS A 7 -16.29 10.17 -11.28
C HIS A 7 -16.48 11.23 -10.19
N ILE A 8 -15.72 12.34 -10.27
CA ILE A 8 -15.89 13.51 -9.40
C ILE A 8 -16.19 14.71 -10.31
N ALA A 9 -17.29 15.43 -10.01
CA ALA A 9 -17.78 16.56 -10.81
C ALA A 9 -17.90 16.24 -12.33
N GLY A 10 -18.38 15.03 -12.65
CA GLY A 10 -18.56 14.58 -14.03
C GLY A 10 -17.27 14.17 -14.76
N LYS A 11 -16.10 14.25 -14.12
CA LYS A 11 -14.83 13.79 -14.69
C LYS A 11 -14.41 12.46 -14.09
N ALA A 12 -14.02 11.52 -14.95
CA ALA A 12 -13.43 10.25 -14.52
C ALA A 12 -12.10 10.54 -13.81
N VAL A 13 -12.05 10.22 -12.52
CA VAL A 13 -10.85 10.35 -11.71
C VAL A 13 -9.88 9.25 -12.14
N ARG A 14 -8.68 9.64 -12.52
CA ARG A 14 -7.57 8.71 -12.68
C ARG A 14 -6.87 8.60 -11.34
N LEU A 15 -6.38 7.41 -10.99
CA LEU A 15 -5.43 7.27 -9.89
C LEU A 15 -4.22 8.14 -10.25
N HIS A 16 -4.12 9.32 -9.64
CA HIS A 16 -2.88 10.10 -9.65
C HIS A 16 -1.92 9.35 -8.72
N GLY A 17 -1.07 8.51 -9.30
CA GLY A 17 -0.03 7.84 -8.53
C GLY A 17 0.91 8.87 -7.93
N CYS A 18 1.45 8.59 -6.74
CA CYS A 18 2.56 9.35 -6.20
C CYS A 18 3.80 9.10 -7.06
N LEU A 19 4.40 10.16 -7.60
CA LEU A 19 5.62 10.09 -8.41
C LEU A 19 6.79 10.67 -7.60
N MET A 20 7.64 9.80 -7.07
CA MET A 20 8.89 10.19 -6.41
C MET A 20 10.05 10.03 -7.39
N ALA A 21 10.59 11.16 -7.86
CA ALA A 21 11.74 11.23 -8.78
C ALA A 21 11.69 10.26 -9.98
N PRO A 22 10.64 10.30 -10.83
CA PRO A 22 10.54 9.42 -11.99
C PRO A 22 11.65 9.69 -13.02
N ASP A 23 12.32 8.63 -13.48
CA ASP A 23 13.26 8.73 -14.60
C ASP A 23 12.59 8.34 -15.93
N PHE A 24 12.09 9.35 -16.64
CA PHE A 24 11.45 9.19 -17.94
C PHE A 24 12.43 8.92 -19.09
N ARG A 25 13.75 8.93 -18.84
CA ARG A 25 14.77 8.63 -19.86
C ARG A 25 15.06 7.13 -19.93
N THR A 26 14.60 6.36 -18.95
CA THR A 26 14.75 4.91 -18.95
C THR A 26 14.01 4.25 -20.11
N GLN A 27 14.58 3.17 -20.61
CA GLN A 27 13.96 2.39 -21.68
C GLN A 27 12.62 1.82 -21.19
N ARG A 28 11.55 2.12 -21.94
CA ARG A 28 10.23 1.55 -21.69
C ARG A 28 10.29 0.04 -21.89
N VAL A 29 9.80 -0.70 -20.90
CA VAL A 29 9.67 -2.15 -20.97
C VAL A 29 8.22 -2.47 -21.30
N LEU A 30 7.99 -3.21 -22.37
CA LEU A 30 6.69 -3.80 -22.65
C LEU A 30 6.51 -4.99 -21.69
N CYS A 31 5.62 -4.84 -20.72
CA CYS A 31 5.27 -5.91 -19.79
C CYS A 31 3.75 -5.98 -19.64
N SER A 32 3.21 -7.19 -19.63
CA SER A 32 1.78 -7.46 -19.48
C SER A 32 1.36 -7.61 -18.02
N ASP A 33 2.28 -7.91 -17.12
CA ASP A 33 2.01 -8.08 -15.68
C ASP A 33 2.90 -7.14 -14.83
N PRO A 34 2.32 -6.15 -14.14
CA PRO A 34 3.05 -5.29 -13.22
C PRO A 34 3.81 -6.04 -12.14
N TRP A 35 3.29 -7.19 -11.66
CA TRP A 35 3.97 -8.00 -10.65
C TRP A 35 5.31 -8.51 -11.17
N ASP A 36 5.32 -9.10 -12.36
CA ASP A 36 6.52 -9.65 -12.97
C ASP A 36 7.52 -8.55 -13.36
N PHE A 37 7.03 -7.41 -13.85
CA PHE A 37 7.89 -6.25 -14.14
C PHE A 37 8.70 -5.84 -12.91
N VAL A 38 8.04 -5.62 -11.77
CA VAL A 38 8.71 -5.20 -10.54
C VAL A 38 9.60 -6.31 -9.98
N SER A 39 9.15 -7.58 -9.99
CA SER A 39 10.00 -8.71 -9.55
C SER A 39 11.30 -8.80 -10.36
N LEU A 40 11.23 -8.64 -11.68
CA LEU A 40 12.41 -8.64 -12.55
C LEU A 40 13.31 -7.43 -12.29
N TRP A 41 12.73 -6.25 -12.08
CA TRP A 41 13.49 -5.06 -11.72
C TRP A 41 14.25 -5.24 -10.40
N LEU A 42 13.58 -5.75 -9.35
CA LEU A 42 14.19 -5.99 -8.04
C LEU A 42 15.31 -7.05 -8.11
N LYS A 43 15.11 -8.12 -8.87
CA LYS A 43 16.14 -9.14 -9.12
C LYS A 43 17.38 -8.55 -9.79
N ARG A 44 17.19 -7.72 -10.82
CA ARG A 44 18.29 -7.06 -11.55
C ARG A 44 19.11 -6.11 -10.68
N HIS A 45 18.46 -5.46 -9.70
CA HIS A 45 19.12 -4.54 -8.77
C HIS A 45 19.55 -5.21 -7.45
N HIS A 46 19.50 -6.54 -7.37
CA HIS A 46 19.90 -7.32 -6.18
C HIS A 46 19.16 -6.95 -4.89
N GLN A 47 17.91 -6.47 -5.01
CA GLN A 47 17.07 -6.01 -3.90
C GLN A 47 16.32 -7.19 -3.25
N LYS A 48 17.03 -8.04 -2.50
CA LYS A 48 16.51 -9.31 -1.97
C LYS A 48 15.34 -9.12 -1.00
N ASP A 49 15.45 -8.21 -0.04
CA ASP A 49 14.42 -7.99 0.97
C ASP A 49 13.16 -7.38 0.35
N ALA A 50 13.32 -6.38 -0.51
CA ALA A 50 12.21 -5.81 -1.26
C ALA A 50 11.51 -6.84 -2.16
N LEU A 51 12.27 -7.73 -2.82
CA LEU A 51 11.71 -8.82 -3.62
C LEU A 51 10.89 -9.78 -2.76
N PHE A 52 11.37 -10.12 -1.57
CA PHE A 52 10.65 -10.97 -0.63
C PHE A 52 9.29 -10.39 -0.23
N TYR A 53 9.24 -9.12 0.16
CA TYR A 53 7.97 -8.44 0.47
C TYR A 53 7.07 -8.30 -0.78
N TRP A 54 7.66 -8.06 -1.95
CA TRP A 54 6.88 -7.95 -3.19
C TRP A 54 6.18 -9.25 -3.58
N GLU A 55 6.86 -10.40 -3.46
CA GLU A 55 6.23 -11.70 -3.70
C GLU A 55 5.16 -12.01 -2.66
N GLN A 56 5.36 -11.66 -1.37
CA GLN A 56 4.29 -11.75 -0.38
C GLN A 56 3.07 -10.92 -0.78
N ALA A 57 3.26 -9.68 -1.20
CA ALA A 57 2.19 -8.81 -1.68
C ALA A 57 1.43 -9.44 -2.86
N LYS A 58 2.15 -10.02 -3.83
CA LYS A 58 1.57 -10.76 -4.97
C LYS A 58 0.70 -11.93 -4.51
N HIS A 59 1.16 -12.69 -3.52
CA HIS A 59 0.39 -13.82 -2.98
C HIS A 59 -0.87 -13.34 -2.24
N PHE A 60 -0.78 -12.27 -1.45
CA PHE A 60 -1.94 -11.67 -0.80
C PHE A 60 -2.95 -11.11 -1.80
N PHE A 61 -2.50 -10.49 -2.89
CA PHE A 61 -3.37 -10.05 -3.98
C PHE A 61 -4.14 -11.22 -4.61
N LYS A 62 -3.44 -12.30 -4.98
CA LYS A 62 -4.06 -13.51 -5.54
C LYS A 62 -5.07 -14.12 -4.60
N ALA A 63 -4.76 -14.18 -3.30
CA ALA A 63 -5.69 -14.66 -2.28
C ALA A 63 -6.92 -13.76 -2.17
N SER A 64 -6.73 -12.44 -2.11
CA SER A 64 -7.82 -11.47 -2.00
C SER A 64 -8.78 -11.54 -3.19
N ALA A 65 -8.26 -11.70 -4.41
CA ALA A 65 -9.07 -11.84 -5.61
C ALA A 65 -9.89 -13.16 -5.66
N ALA A 66 -9.53 -14.16 -4.87
CA ALA A 66 -10.24 -15.44 -4.77
C ALA A 66 -11.23 -15.48 -3.59
N LEU A 67 -11.18 -14.51 -2.67
CA LEU A 67 -12.04 -14.43 -1.50
C LEU A 67 -13.32 -13.65 -1.79
N SER A 68 -14.36 -13.90 -0.98
CA SER A 68 -15.58 -13.09 -1.02
C SER A 68 -15.32 -11.66 -0.52
N GLU A 69 -16.20 -10.72 -0.87
CA GLU A 69 -16.07 -9.31 -0.48
C GLU A 69 -15.95 -9.10 1.04
N LEU A 70 -16.55 -9.97 1.85
CA LEU A 70 -16.45 -9.89 3.32
C LEU A 70 -15.09 -10.37 3.85
N SER A 71 -14.42 -11.26 3.15
CA SER A 71 -13.15 -11.88 3.59
C SER A 71 -11.91 -11.29 2.90
N ALA A 72 -12.09 -10.70 1.72
CA ALA A 72 -11.05 -10.02 0.96
C ALA A 72 -10.35 -8.85 1.69
N PRO A 73 -11.00 -8.05 2.58
CA PRO A 73 -10.39 -6.83 3.12
C PRO A 73 -9.07 -7.08 3.87
N LEU A 74 -8.99 -8.16 4.66
CA LEU A 74 -7.79 -8.48 5.43
C LEU A 74 -6.60 -8.82 4.52
N THR A 75 -6.82 -9.65 3.50
CA THR A 75 -5.75 -10.02 2.55
C THR A 75 -5.38 -8.85 1.65
N SER A 76 -6.34 -8.02 1.25
CA SER A 76 -6.09 -6.76 0.55
C SER A 76 -5.21 -5.81 1.38
N TYR A 77 -5.48 -5.69 2.68
CA TYR A 77 -4.65 -4.90 3.58
C TYR A 77 -3.20 -5.39 3.62
N TYR A 78 -2.98 -6.70 3.79
CA TYR A 78 -1.63 -7.27 3.80
C TYR A 78 -0.94 -7.23 2.43
N CYS A 79 -1.70 -7.20 1.32
CA CYS A 79 -1.15 -6.92 0.00
C CYS A 79 -0.52 -5.53 -0.05
N PHE A 80 -1.26 -4.49 0.34
CA PHE A 80 -0.74 -3.11 0.35
C PHE A 80 0.39 -2.93 1.36
N LEU A 81 0.27 -3.50 2.57
CA LEU A 81 1.30 -3.41 3.58
C LEU A 81 2.64 -3.96 3.08
N ASN A 82 2.63 -5.14 2.45
CA ASN A 82 3.85 -5.74 1.91
C ASN A 82 4.36 -5.02 0.66
N ALA A 83 3.48 -4.48 -0.18
CA ALA A 83 3.89 -3.63 -1.29
C ALA A 83 4.61 -2.36 -0.79
N THR A 84 4.14 -1.77 0.30
CA THR A 84 4.79 -0.63 0.97
C THR A 84 6.15 -1.01 1.54
N LYS A 85 6.27 -2.16 2.22
CA LYS A 85 7.57 -2.66 2.69
C LYS A 85 8.55 -2.87 1.54
N ALA A 86 8.08 -3.43 0.42
CA ALA A 86 8.89 -3.61 -0.78
C ALA A 86 9.39 -2.27 -1.34
N LEU A 87 8.53 -1.26 -1.40
CA LEU A 87 8.90 0.09 -1.82
C LEU A 87 9.98 0.67 -0.88
N LEU A 88 9.73 0.72 0.43
CA LEU A 88 10.64 1.28 1.41
C LEU A 88 12.00 0.57 1.39
N ALA A 89 12.00 -0.77 1.40
CA ALA A 89 13.22 -1.57 1.33
C ALA A 89 14.00 -1.30 0.03
N SER A 90 13.31 -1.19 -1.13
CA SER A 90 13.98 -0.91 -2.41
C SER A 90 14.60 0.48 -2.49
N LYS A 91 14.15 1.41 -1.65
CA LYS A 91 14.65 2.79 -1.54
C LYS A 91 15.66 2.97 -0.41
N GLY A 92 15.93 1.92 0.37
CA GLY A 92 16.83 1.98 1.52
C GLY A 92 16.25 2.72 2.73
N GLU A 93 14.93 2.88 2.78
CA GLU A 93 14.25 3.50 3.92
C GLU A 93 14.12 2.52 5.08
N SER A 94 14.43 2.99 6.28
CA SER A 94 14.27 2.19 7.51
C SER A 94 12.85 2.29 8.05
N PHE A 95 12.33 1.18 8.57
CA PHE A 95 11.00 1.12 9.19
C PHE A 95 10.98 0.10 10.34
N VAL A 96 10.03 0.29 11.25
CA VAL A 96 9.73 -0.67 12.32
C VAL A 96 8.70 -1.65 11.79
N GLU A 97 8.81 -2.94 12.14
CA GLU A 97 7.88 -4.02 11.75
C GLU A 97 6.49 -3.94 12.46
N SER A 98 6.05 -2.73 12.78
CA SER A 98 4.70 -2.41 13.21
C SER A 98 3.94 -1.75 12.05
N HIS A 99 2.62 -1.93 12.01
CA HIS A 99 1.79 -1.38 10.93
C HIS A 99 1.82 0.16 10.89
N GLY A 100 1.97 0.81 12.05
CA GLY A 100 1.86 2.26 12.18
C GLY A 100 0.43 2.77 12.25
N VAL A 101 -0.54 1.85 12.34
CA VAL A 101 -1.96 2.11 12.57
C VAL A 101 -2.48 1.22 13.69
N GLY A 102 -3.31 1.80 14.54
CA GLY A 102 -4.08 1.12 15.57
C GLY A 102 -5.57 1.34 15.36
N GLY A 103 -6.39 0.56 16.07
CA GLY A 103 -7.83 0.69 16.06
C GLY A 103 -8.39 0.52 17.47
N ARG A 104 -9.39 1.34 17.80
CA ARG A 104 -10.15 1.24 19.05
C ARG A 104 -11.57 1.69 18.81
N SER A 105 -12.52 1.02 19.43
CA SER A 105 -13.92 1.44 19.41
C SER A 105 -14.16 2.47 20.53
N ALA A 106 -14.92 3.52 20.25
CA ALA A 106 -15.53 4.35 21.27
C ALA A 106 -16.57 3.55 22.07
N ASP A 107 -16.83 3.96 23.31
CA ASP A 107 -17.84 3.31 24.16
C ASP A 107 -19.23 3.43 23.52
N GLY A 108 -20.00 2.33 23.53
CA GLY A 108 -21.35 2.28 22.98
C GLY A 108 -21.58 1.06 22.08
N HIS A 109 -22.54 1.18 21.17
CA HIS A 109 -22.88 0.11 20.23
C HIS A 109 -21.76 -0.09 19.19
N LYS A 110 -21.51 -1.35 18.83
CA LYS A 110 -20.58 -1.69 17.74
C LYS A 110 -21.13 -1.17 16.42
N SER A 111 -20.54 -0.11 15.92
CA SER A 111 -20.86 0.53 14.65
C SER A 111 -19.59 1.17 14.09
N LEU A 112 -19.47 1.22 12.75
CA LEU A 112 -18.28 1.79 12.10
C LEU A 112 -18.05 3.25 12.49
N VAL A 113 -19.11 4.02 12.72
CA VAL A 113 -19.02 5.43 13.18
C VAL A 113 -18.35 5.59 14.54
N ASN A 114 -18.25 4.49 15.29
CA ASN A 114 -17.60 4.45 16.60
C ASN A 114 -16.18 3.89 16.52
N GLU A 115 -15.71 3.48 15.33
CA GLU A 115 -14.33 3.01 15.14
C GLU A 115 -13.40 4.21 14.96
N ILE A 116 -12.35 4.24 15.75
CA ILE A 116 -11.30 5.25 15.72
C ILE A 116 -10.03 4.59 15.20
N VAL A 117 -9.45 5.18 14.15
CA VAL A 117 -8.14 4.81 13.63
C VAL A 117 -7.08 5.71 14.25
N ASP A 118 -6.14 5.10 14.98
CA ASP A 118 -5.01 5.79 15.58
C ASP A 118 -3.79 5.69 14.64
N PHE A 119 -3.26 6.84 14.22
CA PHE A 119 -1.99 6.91 13.49
C PHE A 119 -0.86 6.93 14.51
N GLN A 120 0.03 5.94 14.43
CA GLN A 120 1.15 5.80 15.36
C GLN A 120 2.35 6.63 14.89
N GLY A 121 3.26 7.02 15.79
CA GLY A 121 4.45 7.80 15.43
C GLY A 121 5.61 6.99 14.82
N SER A 122 5.45 5.67 14.69
CA SER A 122 6.45 4.76 14.10
C SER A 122 5.77 3.58 13.41
N GLY A 123 6.52 2.88 12.57
CA GLY A 123 6.03 1.74 11.79
C GLY A 123 6.05 2.00 10.29
N ILE A 124 5.37 1.14 9.56
CA ILE A 124 5.36 1.12 8.08
C ILE A 124 4.63 2.33 7.52
N LEU A 125 3.47 2.71 8.07
CA LEU A 125 2.73 3.89 7.59
C LEU A 125 3.53 5.20 7.80
N PRO A 126 4.06 5.54 8.99
CA PRO A 126 4.87 6.74 9.17
C PRO A 126 6.12 6.77 8.29
N ALA A 127 6.77 5.62 8.07
CA ALA A 127 7.90 5.53 7.15
C ALA A 127 7.49 5.82 5.70
N LEU A 128 6.31 5.35 5.27
CA LEU A 128 5.75 5.70 3.96
C LEU A 128 5.44 7.19 3.85
N CYS A 129 4.80 7.80 4.86
CA CYS A 129 4.50 9.23 4.86
C CYS A 129 5.79 10.05 4.73
N LYS A 130 6.84 9.72 5.49
CA LYS A 130 8.16 10.34 5.37
C LYS A 130 8.74 10.21 3.97
N TYR A 131 8.71 9.01 3.40
CA TYR A 131 9.21 8.77 2.04
C TYR A 131 8.47 9.60 0.99
N LEU A 132 7.15 9.77 1.14
CA LEU A 132 6.30 10.55 0.24
C LEU A 132 6.30 12.06 0.55
N ALA A 133 7.04 12.51 1.56
CA ALA A 133 6.99 13.88 2.08
C ALA A 133 5.57 14.33 2.49
N GLU A 134 4.77 13.39 2.99
CA GLU A 134 3.46 13.62 3.58
C GLU A 134 3.56 13.83 5.10
N PRO A 135 2.57 14.45 5.74
CA PRO A 135 2.51 14.54 7.20
C PRO A 135 2.57 13.15 7.84
N ASP A 136 3.54 12.94 8.74
CA ASP A 136 3.79 11.68 9.44
C ASP A 136 3.41 11.75 10.93
N ASN A 137 2.68 12.80 11.30
CA ASN A 137 2.32 13.08 12.68
C ASN A 137 1.30 12.06 13.21
N ALA A 138 1.54 11.60 14.43
CA ALA A 138 0.57 10.81 15.18
C ALA A 138 -0.74 11.60 15.30
N GLY A 139 -1.87 10.91 15.10
CA GLY A 139 -3.17 11.55 14.96
C GLY A 139 -4.31 10.55 15.07
N ARG A 140 -5.55 11.06 14.98
CA ARG A 140 -6.76 10.24 15.07
C ARG A 140 -7.67 10.56 13.90
N PHE A 141 -8.26 9.53 13.31
CA PHE A 141 -9.32 9.66 12.33
C PHE A 141 -10.53 8.84 12.80
N GLN A 142 -11.70 9.45 12.76
CA GLN A 142 -12.97 8.79 13.05
C GLN A 142 -13.67 8.51 11.72
N VAL A 143 -14.11 7.26 11.56
CA VAL A 143 -14.78 6.78 10.33
C VAL A 143 -16.18 7.36 10.19
#